data_AF-A0A7S0XR07-F1
#
_entry.id   AF-A0A7S0XR07-F1
#
_cell.length_a   1.000
_cell.length_b   1.000
_cell.length_c   1.000
_cell.angle_alpha   90.00
_cell.angle_beta   90.00
_cell.angle_gamma   90.00
#
_symmetry.space_group_name_H-M   'P 1'
#
loop_
_entity.id
_entity.type
_entity.pdbx_description
1 polymer ?
#
loop_
_entity_poly.entity_id
_entity_poly.type
_entity_poly.pdbx_seq_one_letter_code
_entity_poly.pdbx_strand_id
1 'polypeptide(L)'
;PSSIAGLVEAHSPTSSVQMLSIDVDGLDFELLSTLKGTRNVRPEVIVAESNAFVRPDLKSKLGMETAMTNMQQSLWNFQQLGVELGYTLVCFTQNAIFLRTDLLPKLEKRQGGVGPRGVKRLYFEALLVNWNDMQRNVNLTRRGRMEGLVSAEE
;
A
#
# COMPACT_ATOMS: atom_id res chain seq x y z
N PRO A 1 -22.84 0.17 0.18
CA PRO A 1 -21.71 -0.27 1.06
C PRO A 1 -20.62 0.80 1.09
N SER A 2 -20.31 1.36 2.26
CA SER A 2 -19.32 2.45 2.42
C SER A 2 -17.92 1.98 2.86
N SER A 3 -17.69 0.66 2.94
CA SER A 3 -16.41 0.07 3.33
C SER A 3 -16.13 -1.23 2.56
N ILE A 4 -14.85 -1.63 2.51
CA ILE A 4 -14.46 -2.93 1.94
C ILE A 4 -15.18 -4.07 2.66
N ALA A 5 -15.29 -3.98 4.00
CA ALA A 5 -16.00 -4.97 4.80
C ALA A 5 -17.45 -5.15 4.34
N GLY A 6 -18.18 -4.05 4.15
CA GLY A 6 -19.56 -4.10 3.70
C GLY A 6 -19.72 -4.64 2.28
N LEU A 7 -18.72 -4.45 1.40
CA LEU A 7 -18.71 -5.06 0.07
C LEU A 7 -18.53 -6.58 0.15
N VAL A 8 -17.59 -7.05 0.97
CA VAL A 8 -17.35 -8.49 1.17
C VAL A 8 -18.56 -9.17 1.80
N GLU A 9 -19.18 -8.57 2.82
CA GLU A 9 -20.38 -9.14 3.44
C GLU A 9 -21.55 -9.20 2.46
N ALA A 10 -21.72 -8.20 1.60
CA ALA A 10 -22.80 -8.16 0.61
C ALA A 10 -22.63 -9.18 -0.54
N HIS A 11 -21.40 -9.56 -0.88
CA HIS A 11 -21.11 -10.32 -2.11
C HIS A 11 -20.40 -11.65 -1.87
N SER A 12 -19.92 -11.90 -0.66
CA SER A 12 -19.21 -13.12 -0.28
C SER A 12 -19.41 -13.48 1.21
N PRO A 13 -20.67 -13.58 1.70
CA PRO A 13 -20.97 -13.75 3.12
C PRO A 13 -20.44 -15.06 3.74
N THR A 14 -20.11 -16.05 2.91
CA THR A 14 -19.70 -17.41 3.35
C THR A 14 -18.26 -17.76 2.97
N SER A 15 -17.56 -16.90 2.23
CA SER A 15 -16.25 -17.23 1.65
C SER A 15 -15.13 -16.47 2.34
N SER A 16 -14.08 -17.20 2.74
CA SER A 16 -12.84 -16.59 3.16
C SER A 16 -12.18 -15.91 1.96
N VAL A 17 -12.06 -14.58 1.99
CA VAL A 17 -11.30 -13.83 0.99
C VAL A 17 -9.84 -14.25 1.09
N GLN A 18 -9.26 -14.79 0.02
CA GLN A 18 -7.84 -15.15 -0.02
C GLN A 18 -6.98 -13.94 -0.36
N MET A 19 -7.41 -13.12 -1.31
CA MET A 19 -6.68 -11.96 -1.79
C MET A 19 -7.61 -10.77 -1.92
N LEU A 20 -7.11 -9.60 -1.50
CA LEU A 20 -7.74 -8.30 -1.71
C LEU A 20 -6.76 -7.43 -2.52
N SER A 21 -7.20 -6.99 -3.70
CA SER A 21 -6.47 -6.00 -4.50
C SER A 21 -7.22 -4.67 -4.42
N ILE A 22 -6.50 -3.59 -4.15
CA ILE A 22 -7.00 -2.22 -4.10
C ILE A 22 -6.15 -1.44 -5.10
N ASP A 23 -6.85 -0.76 -6.00
CA ASP A 23 -6.29 0.10 -7.04
C ASP A 23 -7.36 1.17 -7.31
N VAL A 24 -7.28 2.28 -6.57
CA VAL A 24 -8.25 3.38 -6.65
C VAL A 24 -7.52 4.70 -6.54
N ASP A 25 -6.84 5.11 -7.62
CA ASP A 25 -6.34 6.47 -7.89
C ASP A 25 -6.00 7.30 -6.63
N GLY A 26 -5.03 6.83 -5.83
CA GLY A 26 -4.53 7.53 -4.64
C GLY A 26 -5.29 7.27 -3.32
N LEU A 27 -6.48 6.68 -3.37
CA LEU A 27 -7.36 6.39 -2.22
C LEU A 27 -7.13 5.01 -1.59
N ASP A 28 -6.19 4.23 -2.12
CA ASP A 28 -5.84 2.88 -1.68
C ASP A 28 -5.61 2.78 -0.17
N PHE A 29 -4.86 3.73 0.37
CA PHE A 29 -4.58 3.79 1.80
C PHE A 29 -5.84 4.00 2.64
N GLU A 30 -6.73 4.90 2.21
CA GLU A 30 -7.96 5.20 2.95
C GLU A 30 -8.90 4.01 2.92
N LEU A 31 -9.08 3.39 1.75
CA LEU A 31 -9.89 2.19 1.57
C LEU A 31 -9.34 1.03 2.41
N LEU A 32 -8.03 0.79 2.39
CA LEU A 32 -7.38 -0.21 3.23
C LEU A 32 -7.62 0.07 4.72
N SER A 33 -7.59 1.34 5.13
CA SER A 33 -7.82 1.72 6.52
C SER A 33 -9.23 1.41 7.02
N THR A 34 -10.22 1.25 6.12
CA THR A 34 -11.59 0.84 6.49
C THR A 34 -11.67 -0.58 7.04
N LEU A 35 -10.63 -1.41 6.86
CA LEU A 35 -10.55 -2.73 7.49
C LEU A 35 -10.29 -2.66 9.00
N LYS A 36 -9.89 -1.50 9.54
CA LYS A 36 -9.70 -1.33 10.99
C LYS A 36 -10.98 -1.68 11.73
N GLY A 37 -10.85 -2.53 12.76
CA GLY A 37 -11.97 -2.99 13.57
C GLY A 37 -12.87 -4.04 12.91
N THR A 38 -12.66 -4.39 11.65
CA THR A 38 -13.41 -5.45 10.98
C THR A 38 -12.74 -6.80 11.25
N ARG A 39 -13.39 -7.68 12.00
CA ARG A 39 -12.88 -9.04 12.27
C ARG A 39 -13.28 -10.06 11.21
N ASN A 40 -14.36 -9.80 10.47
CA ASN A 40 -14.97 -10.74 9.54
C ASN A 40 -14.21 -10.81 8.21
N VAL A 41 -13.42 -9.79 7.88
CA VAL A 41 -12.73 -9.66 6.60
C VAL A 41 -11.22 -9.59 6.86
N ARG A 42 -10.56 -10.76 6.76
CA ARG A 42 -9.10 -10.89 6.87
C ARG A 42 -8.50 -11.65 5.67
N PRO A 43 -8.33 -10.98 4.51
CA PRO A 43 -7.59 -11.53 3.38
C PRO A 43 -6.26 -12.15 3.80
N GLU A 44 -5.82 -13.20 3.13
CA GLU A 44 -4.48 -13.76 3.36
C GLU A 44 -3.40 -12.83 2.78
N VAL A 45 -3.70 -12.25 1.61
CA VAL A 45 -2.83 -11.31 0.90
C VAL A 45 -3.59 -10.03 0.59
N ILE A 46 -2.94 -8.88 0.77
CA ILE A 46 -3.44 -7.58 0.33
C ILE A 46 -2.44 -6.99 -0.64
N VAL A 47 -2.92 -6.45 -1.75
CA VAL A 47 -2.16 -5.68 -2.72
C VAL A 47 -2.81 -4.30 -2.79
N ALA A 48 -2.07 -3.25 -2.46
CA ALA A 48 -2.56 -1.87 -2.54
C ALA A 48 -1.64 -1.06 -3.45
N GLU A 49 -2.20 -0.30 -4.38
CA GLU A 49 -1.40 0.54 -5.25
C GLU A 49 -0.78 1.68 -4.44
N SER A 50 0.50 1.96 -4.68
CA SER A 50 1.25 3.02 -4.00
C SER A 50 1.98 3.94 -4.97
N ASN A 51 2.05 3.60 -6.27
CA ASN A 51 2.75 4.23 -7.42
C ASN A 51 4.19 4.76 -7.22
N ALA A 52 4.72 4.71 -6.00
CA ALA A 52 6.02 5.16 -5.57
C ALA A 52 6.30 6.66 -5.81
N PHE A 53 5.27 7.51 -5.95
CA PHE A 53 5.47 8.93 -6.26
C PHE A 53 5.97 9.76 -5.07
N VAL A 54 5.64 9.34 -3.86
CA VAL A 54 6.04 9.99 -2.62
C VAL A 54 7.28 9.35 -2.02
N ARG A 55 8.12 10.15 -1.37
CA ARG A 55 9.30 9.68 -0.65
C ARG A 55 8.89 8.55 0.32
N PRO A 56 9.52 7.36 0.26
CA PRO A 56 9.01 6.16 0.93
C PRO A 56 9.03 6.24 2.45
N ASP A 57 9.89 7.06 3.04
CA ASP A 57 10.05 7.26 4.49
C ASP A 57 9.30 8.48 5.02
N LEU A 58 8.47 9.14 4.20
CA LEU A 58 7.66 10.26 4.65
C LEU A 58 6.65 9.78 5.69
N LYS A 59 6.80 10.25 6.93
CA LYS A 59 5.95 9.83 8.05
C LYS A 59 4.64 10.60 8.17
N SER A 60 4.56 11.77 7.54
CA SER A 60 3.32 12.55 7.49
C SER A 60 2.37 11.87 6.52
N LYS A 61 1.10 11.77 6.91
CA LYS A 61 0.02 11.35 6.04
C LYS A 61 -0.29 12.49 5.05
N LEU A 62 -0.47 12.16 3.77
CA LEU A 62 -1.04 13.10 2.80
C LEU A 62 -2.51 13.38 3.17
N GLY A 63 -2.97 14.60 2.94
CA GLY A 63 -4.38 14.95 3.09
C GLY A 63 -5.25 14.24 2.06
N MET A 64 -6.56 14.11 2.35
CA MET A 64 -7.53 13.49 1.45
C MET A 64 -7.58 14.21 0.09
N GLU A 65 -7.53 15.54 0.09
CA GLU A 65 -7.53 16.35 -1.13
C GLU A 65 -6.34 16.01 -2.05
N THR A 66 -5.15 15.83 -1.48
CA THR A 66 -3.97 15.37 -2.23
C THR A 66 -4.18 13.94 -2.73
N ALA A 67 -4.68 13.04 -1.90
CA ALA A 67 -4.92 11.66 -2.31
C ALA A 67 -5.85 11.56 -3.53
N MET A 68 -6.89 12.41 -3.59
CA MET A 68 -7.83 12.49 -4.70
C MET A 68 -7.22 12.97 -6.02
N THR A 69 -6.00 13.52 -6.02
CA THR A 69 -5.26 13.85 -7.25
C THR A 69 -4.35 12.71 -7.70
N ASN A 70 -4.71 11.45 -7.40
CA ASN A 70 -3.92 10.25 -7.68
C ASN A 70 -2.52 10.28 -7.04
N MET A 71 -2.46 10.75 -5.78
CA MET A 71 -1.23 10.77 -4.99
C MET A 71 -1.31 9.84 -3.79
N GLN A 72 -0.60 8.73 -3.89
CA GLN A 72 -0.65 7.64 -2.96
C GLN A 72 0.26 7.94 -1.75
N GLN A 73 -0.13 7.38 -0.61
CA GLN A 73 0.64 7.52 0.63
C GLN A 73 2.04 6.90 0.51
N SER A 74 2.94 7.33 1.38
CA SER A 74 4.29 6.77 1.46
C SER A 74 4.27 5.28 1.86
N LEU A 75 5.30 4.55 1.45
CA LEU A 75 5.50 3.17 1.86
C LEU A 75 5.59 3.00 3.39
N TRP A 76 6.12 4.01 4.09
CA TRP A 76 6.13 4.06 5.56
C TRP A 76 4.71 4.04 6.12
N ASN A 77 3.83 4.91 5.64
CA ASN A 77 2.44 4.97 6.11
C ASN A 77 1.74 3.64 5.84
N PHE A 78 1.89 3.10 4.63
CA PHE A 78 1.38 1.77 4.27
C PHE A 78 1.90 0.67 5.21
N GLN A 79 3.20 0.66 5.54
CA GLN A 79 3.76 -0.31 6.48
C GLN A 79 3.13 -0.17 7.87
N GLN A 80 2.97 1.05 8.40
CA GLN A 80 2.35 1.25 9.70
C GLN A 80 0.90 0.76 9.71
N LEU A 81 0.12 1.09 8.68
CA LEU A 81 -1.24 0.62 8.53
C LEU A 81 -1.32 -0.91 8.46
N GLY A 82 -0.42 -1.55 7.71
CA GLY A 82 -0.32 -3.01 7.65
C GLY A 82 -0.11 -3.62 9.03
N VAL A 83 0.82 -3.08 9.83
CA VAL A 83 1.09 -3.54 11.20
C VAL A 83 -0.16 -3.42 12.08
N GLU A 84 -0.85 -2.28 12.02
CA GLU A 84 -2.10 -2.05 12.78
C GLU A 84 -3.21 -3.05 12.41
N LEU A 85 -3.25 -3.49 11.15
CA LEU A 85 -4.23 -4.45 10.64
C LEU A 85 -3.81 -5.93 10.87
N GLY A 86 -2.61 -6.18 11.43
CA GLY A 86 -2.08 -7.53 11.62
C GLY A 86 -1.53 -8.16 10.34
N TYR A 87 -0.92 -7.35 9.48
CA TYR A 87 -0.25 -7.74 8.26
C TYR A 87 1.22 -7.29 8.26
N THR A 88 2.03 -7.99 7.47
CA THR A 88 3.43 -7.69 7.22
C THR A 88 3.60 -7.29 5.77
N LEU A 89 4.21 -6.13 5.51
CA LEU A 89 4.63 -5.75 4.16
C LEU A 89 5.80 -6.65 3.74
N VAL A 90 5.59 -7.47 2.72
CA VAL A 90 6.56 -8.50 2.27
C VAL A 90 7.23 -8.17 0.94
N CYS A 91 6.60 -7.34 0.11
CA CYS A 91 7.12 -6.93 -1.18
C CYS A 91 6.62 -5.53 -1.55
N PHE A 92 7.41 -4.83 -2.35
CA PHE A 92 7.04 -3.55 -2.93
C PHE A 92 7.47 -3.50 -4.40
N THR A 93 6.52 -3.25 -5.30
CA THR A 93 6.75 -3.15 -6.76
C THR A 93 5.83 -2.08 -7.36
N GLN A 94 5.88 -0.87 -6.79
CA GLN A 94 4.83 0.17 -6.92
C GLN A 94 3.48 -0.21 -6.28
N ASN A 95 3.27 -1.50 -6.03
CA ASN A 95 2.25 -2.04 -5.16
C ASN A 95 2.84 -2.41 -3.80
N ALA A 96 2.16 -2.03 -2.72
CA ALA A 96 2.45 -2.50 -1.38
C ALA A 96 1.77 -3.86 -1.18
N ILE A 97 2.57 -4.92 -1.10
CA ILE A 97 2.08 -6.30 -0.97
C ILE A 97 2.24 -6.75 0.48
N PHE A 98 1.12 -7.03 1.11
CA PHE A 98 1.04 -7.45 2.49
C PHE A 98 0.63 -8.92 2.60
N LEU A 99 1.27 -9.63 3.51
CA LEU A 99 0.88 -10.96 3.95
C LEU A 99 0.31 -10.89 5.35
N ARG A 100 -0.76 -11.61 5.61
CA ARG A 100 -1.32 -11.74 6.95
C ARG A 100 -0.27 -12.31 7.91
N THR A 101 -0.03 -11.64 9.03
CA THR A 101 1.16 -11.94 9.87
C THR A 101 1.18 -13.38 10.39
N ASP A 102 0.03 -14.01 10.65
CA ASP A 102 -0.06 -15.42 11.05
C ASP A 102 0.43 -16.42 9.98
N LEU A 103 0.53 -15.99 8.72
CA LEU A 103 0.98 -16.81 7.60
C LEU A 103 2.48 -16.66 7.32
N LEU A 104 3.15 -15.66 7.90
CA LEU A 104 4.58 -15.40 7.66
C LEU A 104 5.48 -16.61 7.99
N PRO A 105 5.30 -17.33 9.13
CA PRO A 105 6.14 -18.49 9.43
C PRO A 105 6.04 -19.63 8.40
N LYS A 106 4.89 -19.73 7.69
CA LYS A 106 4.71 -20.74 6.63
C LYS A 106 5.53 -20.38 5.38
N LEU A 107 5.68 -19.09 5.09
CA LEU A 107 6.48 -18.59 3.98
C LEU A 107 7.98 -18.75 4.25
N GLU A 108 8.45 -18.39 5.46
CA GLU A 108 9.86 -18.47 5.83
C GLU A 108 10.43 -19.88 5.75
N LYS A 109 9.65 -20.89 6.18
CA LYS A 109 10.02 -22.30 6.09
C LYS A 109 10.22 -22.79 4.66
N ARG A 110 9.53 -22.18 3.69
CA ARG A 110 9.61 -22.58 2.27
C ARG A 110 10.76 -21.91 1.51
N GLN A 111 11.20 -20.72 1.95
CA GLN A 111 12.16 -19.90 1.21
C GLN A 111 13.47 -19.59 1.95
N GLY A 112 13.73 -20.21 3.10
CA GLY A 112 15.02 -20.04 3.80
C GLY A 112 15.18 -18.70 4.52
N GLY A 113 14.07 -18.08 4.96
CA GLY A 113 14.08 -16.85 5.76
C GLY A 113 13.71 -15.59 4.97
N VAL A 114 12.42 -15.29 4.90
CA VAL A 114 11.89 -14.00 4.44
C VAL A 114 11.28 -13.29 5.66
N GLY A 115 12.16 -12.84 6.57
CA GLY A 115 11.75 -12.05 7.72
C GLY A 115 11.22 -10.67 7.33
N PRO A 116 10.60 -9.94 8.27
CA PRO A 116 10.10 -8.58 8.02
C PRO A 116 11.24 -7.68 7.51
N ARG A 117 11.07 -7.14 6.30
CA ARG A 117 12.04 -6.25 5.66
C ARG A 117 11.67 -4.80 6.01
N GLY A 118 12.64 -4.00 6.43
CA GLY A 118 12.40 -2.56 6.66
C GLY A 118 12.12 -1.82 5.34
N VAL A 119 11.34 -0.73 5.40
CA VAL A 119 10.97 0.15 4.24
C VAL A 119 12.14 0.36 3.28
N LYS A 120 13.31 0.74 3.81
CA LYS A 120 14.50 1.04 3.00
C LYS A 120 14.89 -0.13 2.11
N ARG A 121 14.90 -1.35 2.64
CA ARG A 121 15.30 -2.54 1.89
C ARG A 121 14.29 -2.86 0.79
N LEU A 122 13.00 -2.87 1.11
CA LEU A 122 11.94 -3.11 0.12
C LEU A 122 11.95 -2.08 -1.01
N TYR A 123 12.16 -0.81 -0.64
CA TYR A 123 12.27 0.27 -1.61
C TYR A 123 13.51 0.13 -2.50
N PHE A 124 14.67 -0.22 -1.93
CA PHE A 124 15.87 -0.50 -2.72
C PHE A 124 15.70 -1.71 -3.65
N GLU A 125 15.03 -2.77 -3.19
CA GLU A 125 14.71 -3.93 -4.02
C GLU A 125 13.78 -3.54 -5.19
N ALA A 126 12.81 -2.67 -4.97
CA ALA A 126 11.94 -2.13 -6.04
C ALA A 126 12.71 -1.23 -7.02
N LEU A 127 13.62 -0.40 -6.51
CA LEU A 127 14.48 0.47 -7.31
C LEU A 127 15.37 -0.31 -8.28
N LEU A 128 15.79 -1.53 -7.93
CA LEU A 128 16.56 -2.39 -8.84
C LEU A 128 15.74 -2.86 -10.05
N VAL A 129 14.41 -2.81 -9.98
CA VAL A 129 13.50 -3.26 -11.03
C VAL A 129 12.92 -2.09 -11.83
N ASN A 130 12.70 -0.92 -11.21
CA ASN A 130 12.08 0.24 -11.87
C ASN A 130 12.70 1.62 -11.51
N TRP A 131 14.02 1.73 -11.66
CA TRP A 131 14.82 2.90 -11.26
C TRP A 131 14.40 4.25 -11.88
N ASN A 132 14.09 4.26 -13.18
CA ASN A 132 13.89 5.49 -13.96
C ASN A 132 12.62 6.25 -13.55
N ASP A 133 11.51 5.54 -13.37
CA ASP A 133 10.23 6.15 -13.00
C ASP A 133 10.28 6.68 -11.56
N MET A 134 10.86 5.91 -10.64
CA MET A 134 10.99 6.34 -9.24
C MET A 134 11.91 7.56 -9.07
N GLN A 135 13.04 7.62 -9.78
CA GLN A 135 13.91 8.80 -9.72
C GLN A 135 13.21 10.07 -10.22
N ARG A 136 12.41 9.95 -11.29
CA ARG A 136 11.63 11.07 -11.83
C ARG A 136 10.66 11.61 -10.78
N ASN A 137 9.93 10.73 -10.11
CA ASN A 137 8.91 11.13 -9.13
C ASN A 137 9.51 11.72 -7.85
N VAL A 138 10.57 11.12 -7.31
CA VAL A 138 11.29 11.66 -6.14
C VAL A 138 11.82 13.07 -6.41
N ASN A 139 12.30 13.34 -7.63
CA ASN A 139 12.79 14.66 -8.01
C ASN A 139 11.66 15.70 -8.15
N LEU A 140 10.46 15.28 -8.56
CA LEU A 140 9.28 16.14 -8.60
C LEU A 140 8.81 16.52 -7.19
N THR A 141 8.78 15.56 -6.25
CA THR A 141 8.42 15.82 -4.84
C THR A 141 9.44 16.73 -4.15
N ARG A 142 10.75 16.49 -4.35
CA ARG A 142 11.83 17.28 -3.71
C ARG A 142 11.84 18.75 -4.10
N ARG A 143 11.33 19.09 -5.28
CA ARG A 143 11.33 20.46 -5.80
C ARG A 143 10.07 21.26 -5.43
N GLY A 144 9.13 20.68 -4.65
CA GLY A 144 7.85 21.33 -4.35
C GLY A 144 6.98 21.58 -5.59
N ARG A 145 7.30 20.97 -6.74
CA ARG A 145 6.67 21.27 -8.05
C ARG A 145 5.35 20.53 -8.30
N MET A 146 4.84 19.80 -7.32
CA MET A 146 3.56 19.10 -7.44
C MET A 146 2.36 20.07 -7.43
N GLU A 147 2.53 21.33 -7.03
CA GLU A 147 1.49 22.35 -7.12
C GLU A 147 1.20 22.81 -8.58
N GLY A 148 2.08 22.49 -9.54
CA GLY A 148 1.99 23.00 -10.91
C GLY A 148 1.62 21.99 -12.01
N LEU A 149 1.33 20.73 -11.65
CA LEU A 149 0.90 19.71 -12.62
C LEU A 149 -0.63 19.50 -12.65
N VAL A 150 -1.36 20.11 -11.71
CA VAL A 150 -2.84 20.06 -11.64
C VAL A 150 -3.48 21.15 -12.53
N SER A 151 -2.71 22.12 -13.02
CA SER A 151 -3.23 23.28 -13.77
C SER A 151 -2.88 23.30 -15.27
N ALA A 152 -2.40 22.19 -15.84
CA ALA A 152 -2.01 22.12 -17.26
C ALA A 152 -2.96 21.31 -18.16
N GLU A 153 -4.12 20.89 -17.64
CA GLU A 153 -5.21 20.28 -18.42
C GLU A 153 -6.53 21.03 -18.14
N GLU A 154 -6.56 22.31 -18.54
CA GLU A 154 -7.80 23.03 -18.89
C GLU A 154 -7.74 23.45 -20.37
#